data_AF-A0A973FSC3-F1
#
_entry.id   AF-A0A973FSC3-F1
#
_cell.length_a   1.000
_cell.length_b   1.000
_cell.length_c   1.000
_cell.angle_alpha   90.00
_cell.angle_beta   90.00
_cell.angle_gamma   90.00
#
_symmetry.space_group_name_H-M   'P 1'
#
loop_
_entity.id
_entity.type
_entity.pdbx_description
1 polymer ?
#
loop_
_entity_poly.entity_id
_entity_poly.type
_entity_poly.pdbx_seq_one_letter_code
_entity_poly.pdbx_strand_id
1 'polypeptide(L)'
;MPISYQEQAQLTCPSCGTSFTAAIWLILDAQEQPAALDQLRRGELNHVTCPHCGRLGPAGAPLLFHDAQLRQVIFAGALGAAAHELREQARDLHALLVGAIPEEQRRPYLTDVAIAQDVAGVTHMLRRFDRRRPASGPRPPAPGPRTSDDDTPPLLLAVQALLEADSPEDIERVLAAHPLLRAPATDPTLAQLADVAIEQRAYEIAEGLQHARRLLAQVDEPVSPAQ
;
A
#
# COMPACT_ATOMS: atom_id res chain seq x y z
N MET A 1 -16.64 -12.16 28.11
CA MET A 1 -16.85 -10.73 27.85
C MET A 1 -16.42 -10.47 26.41
N PRO A 2 -16.98 -9.49 25.70
CA PRO A 2 -16.47 -9.15 24.37
C PRO A 2 -15.00 -8.73 24.48
N ILE A 3 -14.17 -9.18 23.54
CA ILE A 3 -12.76 -8.81 23.41
C ILE A 3 -12.66 -7.38 22.87
N SER A 4 -13.50 -7.05 21.89
CA SER A 4 -13.55 -5.73 21.26
C SER A 4 -14.09 -4.70 22.24
N TYR A 5 -13.42 -3.56 22.31
CA TYR A 5 -13.72 -2.50 23.26
C TYR A 5 -13.72 -1.13 22.58
N GLN A 6 -14.82 -0.40 22.81
CA GLN A 6 -14.99 1.00 22.42
C GLN A 6 -15.14 1.88 23.64
N GLU A 7 -14.69 3.12 23.53
CA GLU A 7 -14.92 4.14 24.54
C GLU A 7 -15.35 5.48 23.93
N GLN A 8 -15.94 6.34 24.76
CA GLN A 8 -16.21 7.72 24.42
C GLN A 8 -14.98 8.57 24.79
N ALA A 9 -14.21 8.97 23.78
CA ALA A 9 -13.01 9.78 23.99
C ALA A 9 -13.29 11.26 23.77
N GLN A 10 -12.64 12.11 24.57
CA GLN A 10 -12.64 13.55 24.38
C GLN A 10 -11.58 13.92 23.34
N LEU A 11 -12.02 14.43 22.19
CA LEU A 11 -11.17 14.78 21.05
C LEU A 11 -11.15 16.29 20.85
N THR A 12 -10.08 16.81 20.24
CA THR A 12 -9.97 18.21 19.83
C THR A 12 -9.76 18.29 18.33
N CYS A 13 -10.61 19.02 17.62
CA CYS A 13 -10.51 19.14 16.17
C CYS A 13 -9.26 19.95 15.78
N PRO A 14 -8.34 19.41 14.96
CA PRO A 14 -7.14 20.15 14.54
C PRO A 14 -7.45 21.29 13.56
N SER A 15 -8.62 21.29 12.91
CA SER A 15 -9.01 22.34 11.96
C SER A 15 -9.64 23.57 12.62
N CYS A 16 -10.43 23.41 13.68
CA CYS A 16 -11.16 24.53 14.31
C CYS A 16 -10.96 24.63 15.83
N GLY A 17 -10.22 23.72 16.45
CA GLY A 17 -9.94 23.72 17.90
C GLY A 17 -11.10 23.27 18.79
N THR A 18 -12.28 22.98 18.23
CA THR A 18 -13.45 22.56 19.02
C THR A 18 -13.20 21.19 19.66
N SER A 19 -13.42 21.10 20.97
CA SER A 19 -13.46 19.84 21.70
C SER A 19 -14.83 19.19 21.57
N PHE A 20 -14.86 17.89 21.30
CA PHE A 20 -16.09 17.09 21.17
C PHE A 20 -15.82 15.65 21.60
N THR A 21 -16.88 14.90 21.88
CA THR A 21 -16.78 13.49 22.27
C THR A 21 -17.18 12.61 21.10
N ALA A 22 -16.46 11.52 20.88
CA ALA A 22 -16.79 10.52 19.87
C ALA A 22 -16.44 9.11 20.35
N ALA A 23 -17.20 8.13 19.84
CA ALA A 23 -16.89 6.72 20.07
C ALA A 23 -15.69 6.30 19.23
N ILE A 24 -14.70 5.68 19.88
CA ILE A 24 -13.48 5.16 19.23
C ILE A 24 -13.26 3.71 19.64
N TRP A 25 -12.64 2.93 18.76
CA TRP A 25 -12.16 1.58 19.06
C TRP A 25 -10.78 1.65 19.71
N LEU A 26 -10.63 1.04 20.88
CA LEU A 26 -9.33 0.81 21.51
C LEU A 26 -8.85 -0.62 21.35
N ILE A 27 -9.77 -1.59 21.37
CA ILE A 27 -9.47 -3.00 21.06
C ILE A 27 -10.42 -3.44 19.96
N LEU A 28 -9.87 -3.99 18.88
CA LEU A 28 -10.64 -4.55 17.77
C LEU A 28 -10.27 -6.01 17.58
N ASP A 29 -11.22 -6.91 17.86
CA ASP A 29 -11.12 -8.32 17.52
C ASP A 29 -11.71 -8.58 16.13
N ALA A 30 -10.93 -9.24 15.27
CA ALA A 30 -11.29 -9.51 13.88
C ALA A 30 -12.50 -10.45 13.74
N GLN A 31 -12.71 -11.36 14.70
CA GLN A 31 -13.78 -12.35 14.67
C GLN A 31 -15.10 -11.80 15.25
N GLU A 32 -15.03 -10.92 16.25
CA GLU A 32 -16.21 -10.29 16.85
C GLU A 32 -16.79 -9.16 16.01
N GLN A 33 -15.95 -8.36 15.34
CA GLN A 33 -16.37 -7.12 14.68
C GLN A 33 -15.94 -7.05 13.20
N PRO A 34 -16.50 -7.90 12.31
CA PRO A 34 -16.12 -7.95 10.90
C PRO A 34 -16.35 -6.62 10.18
N ALA A 35 -17.42 -5.88 10.50
CA ALA A 35 -17.71 -4.59 9.90
C ALA A 35 -16.68 -3.50 10.28
N ALA A 36 -16.13 -3.55 11.50
CA ALA A 36 -15.06 -2.65 11.92
C ALA A 36 -13.71 -3.08 11.33
N LEU A 37 -13.46 -4.38 11.20
CA LEU A 37 -12.31 -4.90 10.45
C LEU A 37 -12.31 -4.41 8.99
N ASP A 38 -13.46 -4.39 8.32
CA ASP A 38 -13.55 -3.87 6.95
C ASP A 38 -13.23 -2.37 6.90
N GLN A 39 -13.69 -1.58 7.87
CA GLN A 39 -13.30 -0.18 8.01
C GLN A 39 -11.79 -0.03 8.24
N LEU A 40 -11.19 -0.87 9.08
CA LEU A 40 -9.74 -0.88 9.29
C LEU A 40 -8.98 -1.19 8.00
N ARG A 41 -9.43 -2.16 7.21
CA ARG A 41 -8.81 -2.54 5.92
C ARG A 41 -8.91 -1.42 4.88
N ARG A 42 -9.98 -0.63 4.92
CA ARG A 42 -10.14 0.58 4.09
C ARG A 42 -9.36 1.78 4.63
N GLY A 43 -8.87 1.73 5.87
CA GLY A 43 -8.20 2.86 6.52
C GLY A 43 -9.18 3.93 7.00
N GLU A 44 -10.41 3.52 7.34
CA GLU A 44 -11.50 4.40 7.79
C GLU A 44 -11.81 4.22 9.28
N LEU A 45 -11.23 3.21 9.94
CA LEU A 45 -11.46 2.96 11.35
C LEU A 45 -11.01 4.16 12.20
N ASN A 46 -11.80 4.51 13.22
CA ASN A 46 -11.55 5.65 14.09
C ASN A 46 -11.47 6.99 13.33
N HIS A 47 -12.06 7.09 12.14
CA HIS A 47 -12.35 8.38 11.54
C HIS A 47 -13.58 9.00 12.18
N VAL A 48 -13.46 10.26 12.58
CA VAL A 48 -14.51 11.04 13.21
C VAL A 48 -14.79 12.30 12.42
N THR A 49 -16.05 12.71 12.35
CA THR A 49 -16.46 13.96 11.73
C THR A 49 -16.64 15.01 12.82
N CYS A 50 -15.93 16.12 12.73
CA CYS A 50 -16.12 17.23 13.66
C CYS A 50 -17.54 17.81 13.51
N PRO A 51 -18.35 17.87 14.58
CA PRO A 51 -19.72 18.39 14.49
C PRO A 51 -19.79 19.90 14.23
N HIS A 52 -18.69 20.63 14.44
CA HIS A 52 -18.63 22.07 14.28
C HIS A 52 -18.24 22.51 12.86
N CYS A 53 -17.16 21.93 12.30
CA CYS A 53 -16.64 22.34 10.98
C CYS A 53 -16.82 21.28 9.87
N GLY A 54 -17.36 20.10 10.19
CA GLY A 54 -17.58 19.02 9.22
C GLY A 54 -16.32 18.31 8.74
N ARG A 55 -15.13 18.64 9.28
CA ARG A 55 -13.89 17.95 8.93
C ARG A 55 -13.94 16.49 9.36
N LEU A 56 -13.76 15.58 8.40
CA LEU A 56 -13.49 14.16 8.64
C LEU A 56 -11.99 13.92 8.77
N GLY A 57 -11.58 13.13 9.76
CA GLY A 57 -10.19 12.71 9.92
C GLY A 57 -10.01 11.68 11.03
N PRO A 58 -8.78 11.15 11.21
CA PRO A 58 -8.50 10.19 12.26
C PRO A 58 -8.64 10.82 13.65
N ALA A 59 -9.20 10.05 14.59
CA ALA A 59 -9.31 10.45 15.99
C ALA A 59 -7.94 10.54 16.70
N GLY A 60 -6.89 9.93 16.13
CA GLY A 60 -5.55 9.92 16.72
C GLY A 60 -5.42 9.06 17.98
N ALA A 61 -6.43 8.22 18.26
CA ALA A 61 -6.46 7.35 19.42
C ALA A 61 -5.66 6.06 19.21
N PRO A 62 -5.16 5.43 20.29
CA PRO A 62 -4.45 4.15 20.19
C PRO A 62 -5.42 3.03 19.81
N LEU A 63 -4.88 1.97 19.22
CA LEU A 63 -5.65 0.79 18.81
C LEU A 63 -4.84 -0.48 19.05
N LEU A 64 -5.43 -1.48 19.68
CA LEU A 64 -4.94 -2.84 19.74
C LEU A 64 -5.80 -3.74 18.86
N PHE A 65 -5.24 -4.20 17.74
CA PHE A 65 -5.88 -5.14 16.84
C PHE A 65 -5.52 -6.57 17.22
N HIS A 66 -6.51 -7.45 17.25
CA HIS A 66 -6.35 -8.87 17.55
C HIS A 66 -7.02 -9.72 16.46
N ASP A 67 -6.32 -10.75 16.00
CA ASP A 67 -6.86 -11.77 15.10
C ASP A 67 -6.39 -13.17 15.53
N ALA A 68 -7.31 -13.96 16.05
CA ALA A 68 -7.01 -15.31 16.51
C ALA A 68 -6.75 -16.30 15.37
N GLN A 69 -7.36 -16.07 14.19
CA GLN A 69 -7.18 -16.92 13.02
C GLN A 69 -5.80 -16.72 12.39
N LEU A 70 -5.37 -15.46 12.30
CA LEU A 70 -4.03 -15.11 11.81
C LEU A 70 -2.96 -15.17 12.90
N ARG A 71 -3.36 -15.34 14.17
CA ARG A 71 -2.48 -15.38 15.35
C ARG A 71 -1.63 -14.12 15.48
N GLN A 72 -2.28 -12.96 15.43
CA GLN A 72 -1.62 -11.66 15.45
C GLN A 72 -2.21 -10.74 16.49
N VAL A 73 -1.33 -9.98 17.13
CA VAL A 73 -1.67 -8.83 17.95
C VAL A 73 -0.85 -7.65 17.43
N ILE A 74 -1.51 -6.54 17.11
CA ILE A 74 -0.85 -5.34 16.57
C ILE A 74 -1.30 -4.14 17.38
N PHE A 75 -0.35 -3.43 17.99
CA PHE A 75 -0.59 -2.17 18.68
C PHE A 75 -0.23 -0.99 17.77
N ALA A 76 -1.12 -0.01 17.69
CA ALA A 76 -0.90 1.30 17.10
C ALA A 76 -1.03 2.37 18.18
N GLY A 77 -0.01 3.22 18.26
CA GLY A 77 0.07 4.29 19.25
C GLY A 77 -0.87 5.45 18.97
N ALA A 78 -1.18 6.21 20.02
CA ALA A 78 -1.87 7.49 19.88
C ALA A 78 -0.96 8.52 19.19
N LEU A 79 -1.55 9.35 18.32
CA LEU A 79 -0.78 10.35 17.58
C LEU A 79 -0.22 11.42 18.52
N GLY A 80 1.10 11.61 18.51
CA GLY A 80 1.77 12.65 19.30
C GLY A 80 2.04 12.29 20.77
N ALA A 81 1.70 11.08 21.21
CA ALA A 81 2.01 10.62 22.56
C ALA A 81 3.51 10.38 22.79
N ALA A 82 3.97 10.58 24.02
CA ALA A 82 5.36 10.32 24.38
C ALA A 82 5.67 8.82 24.42
N ALA A 83 6.94 8.44 24.22
CA ALA A 83 7.33 7.02 24.18
C ALA A 83 7.04 6.25 25.48
N HIS A 84 7.01 6.92 26.64
CA HIS A 84 6.62 6.27 27.90
C HIS A 84 5.12 5.98 27.94
N GLU A 85 4.30 6.98 27.60
CA GLU A 85 2.84 6.87 27.52
C GLU A 85 2.41 5.79 26.53
N LEU A 86 3.06 5.73 25.36
CA LEU A 86 2.80 4.68 24.37
C LEU A 86 3.06 3.26 24.92
N ARG A 87 4.10 3.08 25.75
CA ARG A 87 4.39 1.79 26.37
C ARG A 87 3.36 1.42 27.43
N GLU A 88 2.91 2.39 28.22
CA GLU A 88 1.85 2.18 29.21
C GLU A 88 0.54 1.82 28.52
N GLN A 89 0.13 2.59 27.50
CA GLN A 89 -1.06 2.30 26.69
C GLN A 89 -1.01 0.90 26.07
N ALA A 90 0.13 0.51 25.49
CA ALA A 90 0.29 -0.83 24.92
C ALA A 90 0.12 -1.92 25.98
N ARG A 91 0.69 -1.73 27.17
CA ARG A 91 0.58 -2.68 28.29
C ARG A 91 -0.85 -2.78 28.81
N ASP A 92 -1.54 -1.67 28.97
CA ASP A 92 -2.89 -1.63 29.53
C ASP A 92 -3.89 -2.28 28.58
N LEU A 93 -3.85 -1.92 27.29
CA LEU A 93 -4.71 -2.54 26.28
C LEU A 93 -4.41 -4.03 26.13
N HIS A 94 -3.13 -4.43 26.21
CA HIS A 94 -2.75 -5.83 26.15
C HIS A 94 -3.28 -6.63 27.35
N ALA A 95 -3.19 -6.07 28.57
CA ALA A 95 -3.76 -6.68 29.76
C ALA A 95 -5.28 -6.86 29.66
N LEU A 96 -5.98 -5.86 29.10
CA LEU A 96 -7.43 -5.95 28.83
C LEU A 96 -7.74 -7.06 27.81
N LEU A 97 -7.00 -7.15 26.70
CA LEU A 97 -7.14 -8.20 25.69
C LEU A 97 -6.96 -9.60 26.31
N VAL A 98 -5.86 -9.82 27.03
CA VAL A 98 -5.57 -11.13 27.64
C VAL A 98 -6.60 -11.48 28.72
N GLY A 99 -7.06 -10.47 29.49
CA GLY A 99 -8.11 -10.63 30.48
C GLY A 99 -9.47 -11.00 29.89
N ALA A 100 -9.78 -10.52 28.68
CA ALA A 100 -11.03 -10.84 27.98
C ALA A 100 -11.05 -12.25 27.36
N ILE A 101 -9.88 -12.80 27.01
CA ILE A 101 -9.76 -14.14 26.43
C ILE A 101 -9.73 -15.23 27.54
N PRO A 102 -10.62 -16.24 27.48
CA PRO A 102 -10.62 -17.37 28.42
C PRO A 102 -9.28 -18.10 28.45
N GLU A 103 -8.86 -18.58 29.63
CA GLU A 103 -7.51 -19.14 29.84
C GLU A 103 -7.22 -20.32 28.89
N GLU A 104 -8.21 -21.17 28.65
CA GLU A 104 -8.15 -22.31 27.75
C GLU A 104 -8.02 -21.92 26.26
N GLN A 105 -8.35 -20.68 25.92
CA GLN A 105 -8.24 -20.11 24.57
C GLN A 105 -6.97 -19.28 24.38
N ARG A 106 -6.26 -18.95 25.48
CA ARG A 106 -4.98 -18.25 25.40
C ARG A 106 -3.96 -19.11 24.68
N ARG A 107 -3.20 -18.48 23.78
CA ARG A 107 -2.16 -19.12 22.97
C ARG A 107 -0.89 -18.29 23.03
N PRO A 108 0.29 -18.88 22.74
CA PRO A 108 1.56 -18.17 22.84
C PRO A 108 1.64 -16.87 22.02
N TYR A 109 0.99 -16.78 20.85
CA TYR A 109 1.05 -15.58 20.00
C TYR A 109 0.54 -14.31 20.69
N LEU A 110 -0.24 -14.43 21.76
CA LEU A 110 -0.73 -13.27 22.51
C LEU A 110 0.42 -12.47 23.15
N THR A 111 1.60 -13.05 23.35
CA THR A 111 2.78 -12.32 23.85
C THR A 111 3.52 -11.55 22.77
N ASP A 112 3.28 -11.88 21.50
CA ASP A 112 4.00 -11.33 20.35
C ASP A 112 3.22 -10.13 19.78
N VAL A 113 3.38 -8.97 20.43
CA VAL A 113 2.71 -7.72 20.02
C VAL A 113 3.57 -6.99 19.00
N ALA A 114 3.10 -6.94 17.75
CA ALA A 114 3.72 -6.12 16.72
C ALA A 114 3.35 -4.65 16.91
N ILE A 115 4.25 -3.73 16.54
CA ILE A 115 4.05 -2.29 16.71
C ILE A 115 3.89 -1.63 15.35
N ALA A 116 2.77 -0.95 15.15
CA ALA A 116 2.51 -0.03 14.05
C ALA A 116 2.67 1.42 14.54
N GLN A 117 3.02 2.33 13.63
CA GLN A 117 3.15 3.75 13.96
C GLN A 117 1.80 4.38 14.34
N ASP A 118 0.75 4.01 13.61
CA ASP A 118 -0.63 4.47 13.78
C ASP A 118 -1.62 3.44 13.21
N VAL A 119 -2.91 3.77 13.21
CA VAL A 119 -3.98 2.91 12.67
C VAL A 119 -3.77 2.61 11.18
N ALA A 120 -3.28 3.58 10.39
CA ALA A 120 -2.97 3.37 8.98
C ALA A 120 -1.81 2.37 8.79
N GLY A 121 -0.85 2.35 9.72
CA GLY A 121 0.20 1.35 9.81
C GLY A 121 -0.35 -0.07 9.99
N VAL A 122 -1.39 -0.25 10.82
CA VAL A 122 -2.09 -1.54 10.97
C VAL A 122 -2.71 -1.96 9.63
N THR A 123 -3.39 -1.05 8.94
CA THR A 123 -3.95 -1.30 7.60
C THR A 123 -2.88 -1.75 6.61
N HIS A 124 -1.71 -1.10 6.61
CA HIS A 124 -0.59 -1.48 5.74
C HIS A 124 -0.06 -2.88 6.07
N MET A 125 0.08 -3.21 7.35
CA MET A 125 0.51 -4.54 7.79
C MET A 125 -0.47 -5.63 7.35
N LEU A 126 -1.78 -5.42 7.55
CA LEU A 126 -2.81 -6.37 7.12
C LEU A 126 -2.78 -6.62 5.62
N ARG A 127 -2.67 -5.56 4.80
CA ARG A 127 -2.55 -5.69 3.34
C ARG A 127 -1.31 -6.49 2.93
N ARG A 128 -0.19 -6.29 3.62
CA ARG A 128 1.04 -7.05 3.38
C ARG A 128 0.87 -8.54 3.70
N PHE A 129 0.12 -8.89 4.76
CA PHE A 129 -0.21 -10.27 5.08
C PHE A 129 -1.13 -10.91 4.04
N ASP A 130 -2.18 -10.22 3.61
CA ASP A 130 -3.12 -10.73 2.61
C ASP A 130 -2.41 -11.07 1.29
N ARG A 131 -1.46 -10.23 0.85
CA ARG A 131 -0.65 -10.48 -0.36
C ARG A 131 0.27 -11.69 -0.25
N ARG A 132 0.71 -12.03 0.96
CA ARG A 132 1.63 -13.15 1.22
C ARG A 132 0.90 -14.47 1.41
N ARG A 133 -0.41 -14.45 1.69
CA ARG A 133 -1.20 -15.65 1.89
C ARG A 133 -1.43 -16.32 0.53
N PRO A 134 -0.97 -17.56 0.30
CA PRO A 134 -1.37 -18.31 -0.88
C PRO A 134 -2.89 -18.44 -0.86
N ALA A 135 -3.54 -18.04 -1.95
CA ALA A 135 -5.00 -17.99 -2.05
C ALA A 135 -5.60 -19.36 -1.67
N SER A 136 -6.23 -19.41 -0.49
CA SER A 136 -6.86 -20.60 0.06
C SER A 136 -8.37 -20.31 0.17
N GLY A 137 -9.04 -20.40 -0.98
CA GLY A 137 -10.49 -20.23 -1.14
C GLY A 137 -10.88 -20.31 -2.62
N PRO A 138 -12.13 -20.72 -2.97
CA PRO A 138 -12.61 -20.58 -4.33
C PRO A 138 -12.55 -19.09 -4.68
N ARG A 139 -11.78 -18.76 -5.72
CA ARG A 139 -11.74 -17.42 -6.30
C ARG A 139 -13.21 -16.99 -6.52
N PRO A 140 -13.71 -15.87 -5.96
CA PRO A 140 -14.99 -15.33 -6.40
C PRO A 140 -14.95 -15.28 -7.93
N PRO A 141 -16.05 -15.63 -8.64
CA PRO A 141 -16.04 -15.65 -10.09
C PRO A 141 -15.48 -14.31 -10.53
N ALA A 142 -14.36 -14.38 -11.23
CA ALA A 142 -13.70 -13.18 -11.70
C ALA A 142 -14.77 -12.33 -12.40
N PRO A 143 -14.82 -11.00 -12.19
CA PRO A 143 -15.49 -10.18 -13.20
C PRO A 143 -14.94 -10.65 -14.55
N GLY A 144 -15.86 -11.03 -15.44
CA GLY A 144 -15.59 -11.85 -16.62
C GLY A 144 -14.36 -11.39 -17.39
N PRO A 145 -13.72 -12.30 -18.16
CA PRO A 145 -12.39 -12.10 -18.72
C PRO A 145 -12.25 -10.71 -19.33
N ARG A 146 -11.57 -9.82 -18.60
CA ARG A 146 -10.84 -8.73 -19.22
C ARG A 146 -9.58 -9.40 -19.73
N THR A 147 -9.50 -9.54 -21.04
CA THR A 147 -8.25 -9.86 -21.73
C THR A 147 -7.25 -8.77 -21.38
N SER A 148 -6.44 -9.01 -20.36
CA SER A 148 -5.26 -8.20 -20.06
C SER A 148 -4.06 -9.12 -20.19
N ASP A 149 -3.57 -9.24 -21.42
CA ASP A 149 -2.15 -9.48 -21.73
C ASP A 149 -1.31 -8.20 -21.47
N ASP A 150 -1.78 -7.25 -20.64
CA ASP A 150 -1.28 -5.88 -20.61
C ASP A 150 -1.12 -5.31 -19.20
N ASP A 151 -0.43 -6.06 -18.32
CA ASP A 151 0.21 -5.48 -17.12
C ASP A 151 1.66 -5.02 -17.41
N THR A 152 2.07 -5.04 -18.69
CA THR A 152 3.33 -4.45 -19.14
C THR A 152 3.14 -2.94 -19.26
N PRO A 153 3.92 -2.10 -18.54
CA PRO A 153 3.85 -0.66 -18.72
C PRO A 153 3.92 -0.31 -20.22
N PRO A 154 3.05 0.58 -20.76
CA PRO A 154 2.97 0.83 -22.20
C PRO A 154 4.30 1.24 -22.84
N LEU A 155 5.19 1.87 -22.06
CA LEU A 155 6.55 2.20 -22.47
C LEU A 155 7.43 0.95 -22.65
N LEU A 156 7.32 -0.03 -21.74
CA LEU A 156 8.11 -1.26 -21.81
C LEU A 156 7.70 -2.13 -23.00
N LEU A 157 6.40 -2.19 -23.30
CA LEU A 157 5.87 -2.84 -24.50
C LEU A 157 6.40 -2.19 -25.78
N ALA A 158 6.40 -0.85 -25.83
CA ALA A 158 6.91 -0.10 -26.96
C ALA A 158 8.43 -0.27 -27.15
N VAL A 159 9.19 -0.30 -26.06
CA VAL A 159 10.65 -0.54 -26.09
C VAL A 159 10.95 -1.96 -26.56
N GLN A 160 10.19 -2.96 -26.11
CA GLN A 160 10.35 -4.34 -26.54
C GLN A 160 10.08 -4.48 -28.04
N ALA A 161 8.97 -3.92 -28.54
CA ALA A 161 8.65 -3.92 -29.97
C ALA A 161 9.73 -3.23 -30.81
N LEU A 162 10.38 -2.19 -30.27
CA LEU A 162 11.49 -1.51 -30.94
C LEU A 162 12.75 -2.39 -31.01
N LEU A 163 13.05 -3.14 -29.94
CA LEU A 163 14.20 -4.04 -29.88
C LEU A 163 14.02 -5.31 -30.72
N GLU A 164 12.77 -5.71 -30.98
CA GLU A 164 12.40 -6.83 -31.86
C GLU A 164 12.34 -6.43 -33.34
N ALA A 165 12.48 -5.14 -33.68
CA ALA A 165 12.44 -4.68 -35.05
C ALA A 165 13.77 -4.99 -35.78
N ASP A 166 13.70 -5.84 -36.81
CA ASP A 166 14.88 -6.32 -37.55
C ASP A 166 15.27 -5.45 -38.76
N SER A 167 14.48 -4.43 -39.10
CA SER A 167 14.73 -3.56 -40.25
C SER A 167 14.35 -2.08 -40.02
N PRO A 168 14.94 -1.14 -40.79
CA PRO A 168 14.58 0.28 -40.69
C PRO A 168 13.09 0.57 -40.92
N GLU A 169 12.44 -0.17 -41.83
CA GLU A 169 11.01 -0.04 -42.10
C GLU A 169 10.14 -0.55 -40.94
N ASP A 170 10.60 -1.58 -40.23
CA ASP A 170 9.92 -2.11 -39.04
C ASP A 170 10.04 -1.14 -37.87
N ILE A 171 11.21 -0.52 -37.69
CA ILE A 171 11.45 0.52 -36.68
C ILE A 171 10.49 1.70 -36.90
N GLU A 172 10.37 2.21 -38.14
CA GLU A 172 9.42 3.29 -38.44
C GLU A 172 7.96 2.91 -38.15
N ARG A 173 7.58 1.65 -38.45
CA ARG A 173 6.24 1.14 -38.17
C ARG A 173 5.95 1.08 -36.67
N VAL A 174 6.93 0.64 -35.86
CA VAL A 174 6.83 0.63 -34.39
C VAL A 174 6.73 2.05 -33.84
N LEU A 175 7.51 3.00 -34.35
CA LEU A 175 7.44 4.40 -33.94
C LEU A 175 6.10 5.06 -34.29
N ALA A 176 5.50 4.68 -35.43
CA ALA A 176 4.16 5.12 -35.80
C ALA A 176 3.07 4.52 -34.91
N ALA A 177 3.24 3.26 -34.49
CA ALA A 177 2.31 2.56 -33.60
C ALA A 177 2.41 3.01 -32.12
N HIS A 178 3.58 3.49 -31.69
CA HIS A 178 3.85 3.90 -30.32
C HIS A 178 4.34 5.36 -30.21
N PRO A 179 3.43 6.36 -30.25
CA PRO A 179 3.79 7.79 -30.19
C PRO A 179 4.57 8.17 -28.92
N LEU A 180 4.44 7.37 -27.86
CA LEU A 180 5.17 7.54 -26.61
C LEU A 180 6.69 7.46 -26.82
N LEU A 181 7.19 6.69 -27.80
CA LEU A 181 8.62 6.58 -28.07
C LEU A 181 9.24 7.90 -28.57
N ARG A 182 8.42 8.76 -29.20
CA ARG A 182 8.84 10.07 -29.72
C ARG A 182 8.62 11.22 -28.72
N ALA A 183 8.11 10.93 -27.52
CA ALA A 183 7.92 11.95 -26.51
C ALA A 183 9.28 12.46 -25.99
N PRO A 184 9.44 13.77 -25.74
CA PRO A 184 10.72 14.34 -25.29
C PRO A 184 11.15 13.83 -23.90
N ALA A 185 10.21 13.28 -23.12
CA ALA A 185 10.48 12.68 -21.82
C ALA A 185 10.97 11.22 -21.90
N THR A 186 10.95 10.59 -23.09
CA THR A 186 11.24 9.16 -23.22
C THR A 186 12.72 8.85 -23.07
N ASP A 187 13.60 9.61 -23.74
CA ASP A 187 15.05 9.43 -23.60
C ASP A 187 15.54 9.53 -22.13
N PRO A 188 15.20 10.58 -21.35
CA PRO A 188 15.63 10.65 -19.94
C PRO A 188 15.00 9.55 -19.08
N THR A 189 13.78 9.10 -19.40
CA THR A 189 13.14 7.98 -18.69
C THR A 189 13.89 6.67 -18.94
N LEU A 190 14.26 6.37 -20.19
CA LEU A 190 15.05 5.18 -20.53
C LEU A 190 16.45 5.24 -19.92
N ALA A 191 17.06 6.42 -19.85
CA ALA A 191 18.34 6.64 -19.18
C ALA A 191 18.27 6.26 -17.69
N GLN A 192 17.29 6.82 -16.99
CA GLN A 192 17.08 6.56 -15.56
C GLN A 192 16.81 5.07 -15.29
N LEU A 193 16.02 4.42 -16.14
CA LEU A 193 15.74 2.98 -16.01
C LEU A 193 16.99 2.12 -16.23
N ALA A 194 17.86 2.49 -17.17
CA ALA A 194 19.12 1.80 -17.40
C ALA A 194 20.07 1.93 -16.19
N ASP A 195 20.16 3.11 -15.58
CA ASP A 195 20.96 3.35 -14.37
C ASP A 195 20.47 2.49 -13.21
N VAL A 196 19.16 2.47 -12.97
CA VAL A 196 18.53 1.61 -11.95
C VAL A 196 18.80 0.12 -12.20
N ALA A 197 18.76 -0.32 -13.46
CA ALA A 197 19.06 -1.71 -13.82
C ALA A 197 20.53 -2.07 -13.53
N ILE A 198 21.47 -1.16 -13.78
CA ILE A 198 22.89 -1.33 -13.44
C ILE A 198 23.08 -1.45 -11.92
N GLU A 199 22.45 -0.58 -11.14
CA GLU A 199 22.50 -0.64 -9.67
C GLU A 199 21.99 -1.97 -9.11
N GLN A 200 20.97 -2.54 -9.76
CA GLN A 200 20.38 -3.83 -9.41
C GLN A 200 21.13 -5.04 -10.00
N ARG A 201 22.24 -4.82 -10.72
CA ARG A 201 23.02 -5.85 -11.44
C ARG A 201 22.23 -6.59 -12.53
N ALA A 202 21.20 -5.96 -13.09
CA ALA A 202 20.41 -6.46 -14.21
C ALA A 202 20.99 -5.97 -15.55
N TYR A 203 22.19 -6.45 -15.90
CA TYR A 203 22.96 -5.93 -17.03
C TYR A 203 22.31 -6.15 -18.40
N GLU A 204 21.63 -7.28 -18.63
CA GLU A 204 20.93 -7.55 -19.89
C GLU A 204 19.81 -6.53 -20.15
N ILE A 205 19.11 -6.13 -19.09
CA ILE A 205 18.04 -5.12 -19.16
C ILE A 205 18.63 -3.74 -19.42
N ALA A 206 19.73 -3.39 -18.74
CA ALA A 206 20.44 -2.14 -18.98
C ALA A 206 20.94 -2.02 -20.43
N GLU A 207 21.48 -3.10 -20.99
CA GLU A 207 21.95 -3.14 -22.38
C GLU A 207 20.80 -2.96 -23.38
N GLY A 208 19.67 -3.64 -23.17
CA GLY A 208 18.47 -3.47 -23.98
C GLY A 208 17.95 -2.03 -23.98
N LEU A 209 17.86 -1.40 -22.80
CA LEU A 209 17.42 -0.01 -22.67
C LEU A 209 18.38 0.97 -23.37
N GLN A 210 19.69 0.76 -23.23
CA GLN A 210 20.70 1.58 -23.92
C GLN A 210 20.67 1.37 -25.44
N HIS A 211 20.39 0.15 -25.91
CA HIS A 211 20.21 -0.13 -27.33
C HIS A 211 18.99 0.60 -27.90
N ALA A 212 17.84 0.53 -27.21
CA ALA A 212 16.63 1.24 -27.61
C ALA A 212 16.86 2.77 -27.74
N ARG A 213 17.59 3.37 -26.80
CA ARG A 213 17.96 4.80 -26.87
C ARG A 213 18.80 5.15 -28.10
N ARG A 214 19.77 4.29 -28.46
CA ARG A 214 20.59 4.50 -29.67
C ARG A 214 19.76 4.43 -30.94
N LEU A 215 18.82 3.50 -31.02
CA LEU A 215 17.91 3.38 -32.16
C LEU A 215 17.02 4.63 -32.29
N LEU A 216 16.47 5.12 -31.19
CA LEU A 216 15.68 6.36 -31.20
C LEU A 216 16.50 7.58 -31.64
N ALA A 217 17.74 7.71 -31.14
CA ALA A 217 18.63 8.81 -31.51
C ALA A 217 18.99 8.82 -33.01
N GLN A 218 19.13 7.65 -33.64
CA GLN A 218 19.42 7.53 -35.08
C GLN A 218 18.23 7.94 -35.95
N VAL A 219 17.00 7.79 -35.45
CA VAL A 219 15.77 8.13 -36.19
C VAL A 219 15.37 9.59 -35.99
N ASP A 220 15.70 10.18 -34.84
CA ASP A 220 15.52 11.62 -34.57
C ASP A 220 16.65 12.49 -35.15
N GLU A 221 17.74 11.89 -35.66
CA GLU A 221 18.79 12.62 -36.35
C GLU A 221 18.22 13.19 -37.66
N PRO A 222 18.16 14.53 -37.85
CA PRO A 222 17.68 15.08 -39.10
C PRO A 222 18.61 14.63 -40.21
N VAL A 223 18.06 13.96 -41.23
CA VAL A 223 18.75 13.69 -42.49
C VAL A 223 19.39 15.00 -42.95
N SER A 224 20.70 15.11 -42.76
CA SER A 224 21.49 16.24 -43.23
C SER A 224 21.32 16.30 -44.75
N PRO A 225 20.82 17.40 -45.34
CA PRO A 225 20.71 17.49 -46.78
C PRO A 225 22.13 17.44 -47.35
N ALA A 226 22.44 16.35 -48.04
CA ALA A 226 23.63 16.26 -48.87
C ALA A 226 23.62 17.42 -49.87
N GLN A 227 24.69 18.21 -49.83
CA GLN A 227 25.07 19.12 -50.91
C GLN A 227 25.53 18.32 -52.13
#